data_AF-A0A2H0L1T7-F1
#
_entry.id   AF-A0A2H0L1T7-F1
#
_cell.length_a   1.000
_cell.length_b   1.000
_cell.length_c   1.000
_cell.angle_alpha   90.00
_cell.angle_beta   90.00
_cell.angle_gamma   90.00
#
_symmetry.space_group_name_H-M   'P 1'
#
loop_
_entity.id
_entity.type
_entity.pdbx_description
1 polymer ?
#
loop_
_entity_poly.entity_id
_entity_poly.type
_entity_poly.pdbx_seq_one_letter_code
_entity_poly.pdbx_strand_id
1 'polypeptide(L)' 'MTTEKPTAVTPRIVFYCKDCHDLVDGIKIGKKYVYRCAKCGTKNVAFGTEKSIRSFYHVEDKPAEVKQEAK' A
#
# COMPACT_ATOMS: atom_id res chain seq x y z
N MET A 1 -5.38 -29.96 22.12
CA MET A 1 -4.36 -29.11 21.49
C MET A 1 -4.98 -28.57 20.21
N THR A 2 -5.37 -27.30 20.21
CA THR A 2 -6.17 -26.68 19.15
C THR A 2 -5.23 -26.22 18.04
N THR A 3 -5.34 -26.82 16.86
CA THR A 3 -4.54 -26.47 15.67
C THR A 3 -5.07 -25.18 15.07
N GLU A 4 -4.35 -24.08 15.31
CA GLU A 4 -4.61 -22.79 14.69
C GLU A 4 -4.19 -22.87 13.21
N LYS A 5 -5.17 -22.83 12.30
CA LYS A 5 -4.92 -22.80 10.85
C LYS A 5 -4.08 -21.56 10.53
N PRO A 6 -2.97 -21.67 9.76
CA PRO A 6 -2.30 -20.49 9.23
C PRO A 6 -3.28 -19.80 8.28
N THR A 7 -3.86 -18.70 8.76
CA THR A 7 -4.66 -17.81 7.93
C THR A 7 -3.69 -17.26 6.89
N ALA A 8 -3.85 -17.69 5.64
CA ALA A 8 -3.01 -17.25 4.54
C ALA A 8 -3.11 -15.72 4.47
N VAL A 9 -2.10 -15.03 5.00
CA VAL A 9 -1.99 -13.57 4.97
C VAL A 9 -1.71 -13.22 3.53
N THR A 10 -2.75 -12.89 2.76
CA THR A 10 -2.57 -12.31 1.44
C THR A 10 -1.78 -11.01 1.62
N PRO A 11 -0.62 -10.88 0.98
CA PRO A 11 0.20 -9.70 1.15
C PRO A 11 -0.57 -8.49 0.59
N ARG A 12 -1.01 -7.59 1.48
CA ARG A 12 -1.64 -6.33 1.09
C ARG A 12 -0.60 -5.48 0.37
N ILE A 13 -0.85 -5.22 -0.91
CA ILE A 13 -0.06 -4.30 -1.72
C ILE A 13 -0.55 -2.89 -1.38
N VAL A 14 0.37 -2.03 -0.95
CA VAL A 14 0.11 -0.63 -0.63
C VAL A 14 0.95 0.26 -1.54
N PHE A 15 0.52 1.52 -1.70
CA PHE A 15 1.26 2.52 -2.44
C PHE A 15 1.75 3.62 -1.49
N TYR A 16 3.00 4.02 -1.65
CA TYR A 16 3.65 5.04 -0.84
C TYR A 16 4.17 6.15 -1.73
N CYS A 17 3.78 7.38 -1.43
CA CYS A 17 4.28 8.54 -2.16
C CYS A 17 5.54 9.08 -1.49
N LYS A 18 6.66 9.15 -2.23
CA LYS A 18 7.91 9.74 -1.74
C LYS A 18 7.82 11.25 -1.52
N ASP A 19 6.89 11.94 -2.16
CA ASP A 19 6.73 13.39 -1.98
C ASP A 19 5.84 13.71 -0.77
N CYS A 20 4.81 12.89 -0.51
CA CYS A 20 3.90 13.10 0.63
C CYS A 20 4.40 12.44 1.91
N HIS A 21 5.38 11.54 1.83
CA HIS A 21 5.80 10.66 2.93
C HIS A 21 4.62 9.91 3.57
N ASP A 22 3.69 9.45 2.74
CA ASP A 22 2.40 8.95 3.18
C ASP A 22 1.99 7.74 2.35
N LEU A 23 1.23 6.84 2.98
CA LEU A 23 0.49 5.80 2.25
C LEU A 23 -0.67 6.47 1.51
N VAL A 24 -0.74 6.24 0.21
CA VAL A 24 -1.73 6.84 -0.68
C VAL A 24 -2.35 5.78 -1.56
N ASP A 25 -3.48 6.09 -2.16
CA ASP A 25 -3.99 5.27 -3.26
C ASP A 25 -3.21 5.56 -4.55
N GLY A 26 -2.79 4.49 -5.22
CA GLY A 26 -2.08 4.56 -6.49
C GLY A 26 -3.06 4.62 -7.65
N ILE A 27 -3.20 5.80 -8.27
CA ILE A 27 -4.03 5.93 -9.47
C ILE A 27 -3.19 5.49 -10.66
N LYS A 28 -3.54 4.35 -11.27
CA LYS A 28 -2.89 3.88 -12.50
C LYS A 28 -3.11 4.91 -13.62
N ILE A 29 -2.03 5.40 -14.22
CA ILE A 29 -2.11 6.26 -15.41
C ILE A 29 -1.61 5.51 -16.63
N GLY A 30 -2.53 5.31 -17.58
CA GLY A 30 -2.22 4.81 -18.91
C GLY A 30 -2.03 3.30 -18.98
N LYS A 31 -1.27 2.86 -19.99
CA LYS A 31 -1.12 1.43 -20.35
C LYS A 31 0.03 0.72 -19.60
N LYS A 32 0.97 1.45 -18.99
CA LYS A 32 2.11 0.89 -18.25
C LYS A 32 1.80 0.79 -16.74
N TYR A 33 2.66 0.09 -15.99
CA TYR A 33 2.64 0.01 -14.51
C TYR A 33 3.08 1.34 -13.86
N VAL A 34 2.54 2.46 -14.33
CA VAL A 34 2.81 3.80 -13.81
C VAL A 34 1.66 4.19 -12.93
N TYR A 35 1.95 4.43 -11.66
CA TYR A 35 0.98 4.91 -10.67
C TYR A 35 1.31 6.35 -10.31
N ARG A 36 0.29 7.20 -10.18
CA ARG A 36 0.42 8.52 -9.57
C ARG A 36 -0.15 8.54 -8.18
N CYS A 37 0.34 9.47 -7.38
CA CYS A 37 -0.23 9.75 -6.07
C CYS A 37 -1.60 10.41 -6.25
N ALA A 38 -2.63 9.92 -5.55
CA ALA A 38 -3.95 10.55 -5.54
C ALA A 38 -3.95 11.94 -4.87
N LYS A 39 -3.03 12.20 -3.92
CA LYS A 39 -2.95 13.47 -3.19
C LYS A 39 -2.23 14.58 -3.98
N CYS A 40 -1.00 14.31 -4.44
CA CYS A 40 -0.16 15.33 -5.08
C CYS A 40 -0.06 15.19 -6.61
N GLY A 41 -0.54 14.08 -7.19
CA GLY A 41 -0.49 13.84 -8.63
C GLY A 41 0.90 13.50 -9.19
N THR A 42 1.95 13.43 -8.37
CA THR A 42 3.29 13.07 -8.84
C THR A 42 3.40 11.59 -9.20
N LYS A 43 4.37 11.27 -10.07
CA LYS A 43 4.68 9.91 -10.52
C LYS A 43 5.65 9.18 -9.58
N ASN A 44 6.03 9.81 -8.47
CA ASN A 44 7.02 9.32 -7.51
C ASN A 44 6.34 8.45 -6.43
N VAL A 45 5.65 7.40 -6.89
CA VAL A 45 4.93 6.45 -6.03
C VAL A 45 5.60 5.08 -6.09
N ALA A 46 5.99 4.58 -4.93
CA ALA A 46 6.45 3.21 -4.76
C ALA A 46 5.26 2.30 -4.46
N PHE A 47 5.25 1.10 -5.04
CA PHE A 47 4.28 0.06 -4.71
C PHE A 47 5.01 -1.12 -4.10
N GLY A 48 4.42 -1.75 -3.09
CA GLY A 48 5.04 -2.88 -2.41
C GLY A 48 4.13 -3.48 -1.36
N THR A 49 4.60 -4.52 -0.67
CA THR A 49 3.88 -5.02 0.50
C THR A 49 3.98 -4.01 1.63
N GLU A 50 2.93 -3.97 2.47
CA GLU A 50 2.92 -3.11 3.65
C GLU A 50 4.18 -3.26 4.52
N LYS A 51 4.65 -4.51 4.71
CA LYS A 51 5.89 -4.80 5.44
C LYS A 51 7.13 -4.17 4.80
N SER A 52 7.31 -4.31 3.48
CA SER A 52 8.45 -3.72 2.78
C SER A 52 8.39 -2.20 2.81
N ILE A 53 7.23 -1.59 2.57
CA ILE A 53 7.08 -0.13 2.56
C ILE A 53 7.35 0.45 3.95
N ARG A 54 6.75 -0.11 5.01
CA ARG A 54 6.99 0.34 6.38
C ARG A 54 8.43 0.17 6.81
N SER A 55 9.05 -0.97 6.46
CA SER A 55 10.46 -1.25 6.76
C SER A 55 11.41 -0.31 6.02
N PHE A 56 11.12 0.03 4.76
CA PHE A 56 12.01 0.85 3.93
C PHE A 56 11.89 2.34 4.23
N TYR A 57 10.69 2.82 4.58
CA TYR A 57 10.41 4.24 4.79
C TYR A 57 10.25 4.62 6.27
N HIS A 58 10.41 3.67 7.21
CA HIS A 58 10.20 3.87 8.66
C HIS A 58 8.91 4.62 8.99
N VAL A 59 7.84 4.32 8.26
CA VAL A 59 6.53 4.97 8.47
C VAL A 59 5.93 4.37 9.74
N GLU A 60 5.82 5.18 10.80
CA GLU A 60 5.10 4.80 12.02
C GLU A 60 3.65 4.44 11.66
N ASP A 61 3.19 3.33 12.25
CA ASP A 61 1.89 2.69 12.01
C ASP A 61 0.74 3.68 12.26
N LYS A 62 0.28 4.36 11.21
CA LYS A 62 -1.09 4.87 11.16
C LYS A 62 -1.87 3.89 10.28
N PRO A 63 -2.74 3.05 10.87
CA PRO A 63 -3.54 2.10 10.11
C PRO A 63 -4.54 2.88 9.26
N ALA A 64 -4.19 3.11 7.99
CA ALA A 64 -5.16 3.52 7.00
C ALA A 64 -6.05 2.31 6.71
N GLU A 65 -7.24 2.32 7.30
CA GLU A 65 -8.31 1.36 7.08
C GLU A 65 -8.65 1.27 5.58
N VAL A 66 -8.07 0.30 4.88
CA VAL A 66 -8.51 -0.05 3.53
C VAL A 66 -9.84 -0.78 3.67
N LYS A 67 -10.94 -0.03 3.52
CA LYS A 67 -12.29 -0.58 3.30
C LYS A 67 -12.28 -1.33 1.97
N GLN A 68 -12.09 -2.64 2.02
CA GLN A 68 -12.44 -3.51 0.89
C GLN A 68 -13.91 -3.90 1.07
N GLU A 69 -14.79 -3.17 0.39
CA GLU A 69 -16.20 -3.53 0.23
C GLU A 69 -16.28 -4.86 -0.55
N ALA A 70 -16.75 -5.89 0.14
CA ALA A 70 -17.17 -7.14 -0.48
C ALA A 70 -18.47 -6.91 -1.25
N LYS A 71 -18.54 -7.36 -2.50
CA LYS A 71 -19.77 -7.47 -3.27
C LYS A 71 -20.07 -8.93 -3.58
#